data_AF-A0A820AWH3-F1
#
_entry.id   AF-A0A820AWH3-F1
#
_cell.length_a   1.000
_cell.length_b   1.000
_cell.length_c   1.000
_cell.angle_alpha   90.00
_cell.angle_beta   90.00
_cell.angle_gamma   90.00
#
_symmetry.space_group_name_H-M   'P 1'
#
loop_
_entity.id
_entity.type
_entity.pdbx_description
1 polymer ?
#
loop_
_entity_poly.entity_id
_entity_poly.type
_entity_poly.pdbx_seq_one_letter_code
_entity_poly.pdbx_strand_id
1 'polypeptide(L)'
;MLGNCKRKQLFKQLLDEKPLNACFIRKEFLFQLLNKKQFQMLKKMITLSNTVLNELDEDGNDLLLYLCLKVHGCRHRFIQYLIKIGCNIQRKNFFNQSFFDVIELKRNRKLLTKLFEHEIISIDKITGKIKIS
;
A
#
# COMPACT_ATOMS: atom_id res chain seq x y z
N MET A 1 1.12 24.96 21.94
CA MET A 1 1.29 24.36 20.60
C MET A 1 2.36 23.26 20.65
N LEU A 2 1.98 21.98 20.60
CA LEU A 2 2.97 20.90 20.55
C LEU A 2 3.60 20.84 19.14
N GLY A 3 4.93 20.98 19.08
CA GLY A 3 5.71 20.90 17.85
C GLY A 3 5.53 19.54 17.16
N ASN A 4 5.65 19.54 15.84
CA ASN A 4 5.35 18.40 14.96
C ASN A 4 6.11 17.11 15.36
N CYS A 5 7.31 17.24 15.93
CA CYS A 5 8.11 16.11 16.43
C CYS A 5 7.53 15.48 17.70
N LYS A 6 7.08 16.28 18.68
CA LYS A 6 6.47 15.77 19.92
C LYS A 6 5.16 15.02 19.65
N ARG A 7 4.37 15.47 18.67
CA ARG A 7 3.15 14.76 18.24
C ARG A 7 3.44 13.40 17.63
N LYS A 8 4.45 13.30 16.76
CA LYS A 8 4.89 12.00 16.20
C LYS A 8 5.37 11.04 17.28
N GLN A 9 6.04 11.56 18.30
CA GLN A 9 6.58 10.76 19.40
C GLN A 9 5.47 10.24 20.32
N LEU A 10 4.51 11.10 20.68
CA LEU A 10 3.30 10.70 21.41
C LEU A 10 2.45 9.69 20.63
N PHE A 11 2.29 9.88 19.32
CA PHE A 11 1.54 8.93 18.50
C PHE A 11 2.21 7.56 18.40
N LYS A 12 3.55 7.53 18.38
CA LYS A 12 4.31 6.29 18.44
C LYS A 12 4.09 5.56 19.77
N GLN A 13 4.09 6.30 20.89
CA GLN A 13 3.81 5.74 22.21
C GLN A 13 2.37 5.19 22.31
N LEU A 14 1.38 5.93 21.76
CA LEU A 14 -0.01 5.48 21.72
C LEU A 14 -0.23 4.20 20.89
N LEU A 15 0.55 3.99 19.82
CA LEU A 15 0.50 2.75 19.03
C LEU A 15 1.17 1.55 19.73
N ASP A 16 2.06 1.81 20.69
CA ASP A 16 2.73 0.75 21.46
C ASP A 16 1.85 0.28 22.64
N GLU A 17 0.77 1.01 23.00
CA GLU A 17 -0.17 0.65 24.06
C GLU A 17 -1.28 -0.32 23.57
N LYS A 18 -1.30 -1.51 24.17
CA LYS A 18 -2.06 -2.70 23.71
C LYS A 18 -3.58 -2.56 23.49
N PRO A 19 -4.38 -1.75 24.22
CA PRO A 19 -5.84 -1.75 24.03
C PRO A 19 -6.32 -0.82 22.89
N LEU A 20 -5.50 0.12 22.41
CA LEU A 20 -5.92 1.07 21.36
C LEU A 20 -5.79 0.51 19.93
N ASN A 21 -5.11 -0.63 19.76
CA ASN A 21 -4.80 -1.26 18.48
C ASN A 21 -6.03 -1.70 17.67
N ALA A 22 -7.16 -1.97 18.33
CA ALA A 22 -8.39 -2.40 17.66
C ALA A 22 -9.36 -1.24 17.36
N CYS A 23 -9.29 -0.12 18.10
CA CYS A 23 -10.33 0.90 18.09
C CYS A 23 -9.99 2.13 17.21
N PHE A 24 -8.71 2.33 16.86
CA PHE A 24 -8.26 3.56 16.17
C PHE A 24 -7.85 3.38 14.70
N ILE A 25 -7.89 2.16 14.15
CA ILE A 25 -7.59 1.96 12.73
C ILE A 25 -8.84 2.28 11.91
N ARG A 26 -9.13 3.57 11.76
CA ARG A 26 -10.09 4.01 10.75
C ARG A 26 -9.46 3.82 9.38
N LYS A 27 -10.20 3.24 8.44
CA LYS A 27 -9.79 3.10 7.02
C LYS A 27 -9.20 4.40 6.46
N GLU A 28 -9.81 5.54 6.78
CA GLU A 28 -9.37 6.89 6.38
C GLU A 28 -7.93 7.20 6.81
N PHE A 29 -7.55 6.76 8.01
CA PHE A 29 -6.22 6.99 8.54
C PHE A 29 -5.15 6.21 7.77
N LEU A 30 -5.43 4.97 7.38
CA LEU A 30 -4.52 4.14 6.59
C LEU A 30 -4.18 4.80 5.25
N PHE A 31 -5.20 5.23 4.52
CA PHE A 31 -5.03 5.90 3.23
C PHE A 31 -4.39 7.29 3.40
N GLN A 32 -4.63 7.98 4.51
CA GLN A 32 -3.93 9.22 4.82
C GLN A 32 -2.42 9.00 5.05
N LEU A 33 -2.02 7.90 5.70
CA LEU A 33 -0.61 7.56 5.87
C LEU A 33 0.07 7.25 4.53
N LEU A 34 -0.65 6.59 3.62
CA LEU A 34 -0.20 6.37 2.25
C LEU A 34 0.04 7.70 1.51
N ASN A 35 -0.90 8.64 1.58
CA ASN A 35 -0.75 9.96 0.97
C ASN A 35 0.42 10.75 1.54
N LYS A 36 0.63 10.65 2.86
CA LYS A 36 1.76 11.28 3.57
C LYS A 36 3.07 10.49 3.44
N LYS A 37 3.09 9.39 2.69
CA LYS A 37 4.25 8.50 2.49
C LYS A 37 4.88 8.01 3.80
N GLN A 38 4.08 7.85 4.85
CA GLN A 38 4.51 7.37 6.16
C GLN A 38 4.61 5.83 6.19
N PHE A 39 5.33 5.24 5.23
CA PHE A 39 5.37 3.79 5.03
C PHE A 39 5.87 3.02 6.26
N GLN A 40 6.80 3.58 7.04
CA GLN A 40 7.30 2.92 8.25
C GLN A 40 6.20 2.74 9.32
N MET A 41 5.35 3.75 9.47
CA MET A 41 4.24 3.71 10.41
C MET A 41 3.17 2.74 9.92
N LEU A 42 2.89 2.75 8.62
CA LEU A 42 1.96 1.80 8.01
C LEU A 42 2.45 0.34 8.14
N LYS A 43 3.75 0.08 7.97
CA LYS A 43 4.35 -1.26 8.23
C LYS A 43 4.10 -1.73 9.65
N LYS A 44 4.31 -0.84 10.64
CA LYS A 44 4.03 -1.16 12.04
C LYS A 44 2.56 -1.50 12.25
N MET A 45 1.65 -0.71 11.70
CA MET A 45 0.21 -0.96 11.82
C MET A 45 -0.19 -2.31 11.20
N ILE A 46 0.33 -2.63 10.01
CA ILE A 46 0.09 -3.92 9.36
C ILE A 46 0.62 -5.07 10.24
N THR A 47 1.78 -4.90 10.87
CA THR A 47 2.36 -5.92 11.76
C THR A 47 1.52 -6.12 13.02
N LEU A 48 0.88 -5.06 13.52
CA LEU A 48 -0.02 -5.12 14.68
C LEU A 48 -1.38 -5.74 14.32
N SER A 49 -1.88 -5.49 13.11
CA SER A 49 -3.12 -6.09 12.63
C SER A 49 -3.09 -6.33 11.13
N ASN A 50 -3.11 -7.60 10.73
CA ASN A 50 -3.19 -8.01 9.33
C ASN A 50 -4.55 -7.72 8.69
N THR A 51 -5.60 -7.46 9.49
CA THR A 51 -6.94 -7.14 8.95
C THR A 51 -6.93 -5.87 8.10
N VAL A 52 -5.96 -4.99 8.36
CA VAL A 52 -5.66 -3.75 7.62
C VAL A 52 -5.46 -3.99 6.12
N LEU A 53 -5.00 -5.18 5.71
CA LEU A 53 -4.81 -5.50 4.29
C LEU A 53 -6.13 -5.66 3.51
N ASN A 54 -7.23 -5.90 4.21
CA ASN A 54 -8.55 -6.06 3.61
C ASN A 54 -9.36 -4.77 3.58
N GLU A 55 -8.83 -3.68 4.15
CA GLU A 55 -9.49 -2.39 4.15
C GLU A 55 -9.52 -1.80 2.74
N LEU A 56 -10.67 -1.20 2.40
CA LEU A 56 -10.93 -0.62 1.09
C LEU A 56 -11.25 0.87 1.23
N ASP A 57 -10.84 1.66 0.23
CA ASP A 57 -11.29 3.04 0.08
C ASP A 57 -12.70 3.10 -0.53
N GLU A 58 -13.19 4.31 -0.80
CA GLU A 58 -14.51 4.56 -1.39
C GLU A 58 -14.65 4.02 -2.82
N ASP A 59 -13.54 3.88 -3.54
CA ASP A 59 -13.46 3.34 -4.90
C ASP A 59 -13.32 1.80 -4.89
N GLY A 60 -13.29 1.16 -3.71
CA GLY A 60 -13.06 -0.27 -3.54
C GLY A 60 -11.60 -0.68 -3.73
N ASN A 61 -10.66 0.27 -3.66
CA ASN A 61 -9.22 0.01 -3.74
C ASN A 61 -8.69 -0.46 -2.39
N ASP A 62 -7.98 -1.58 -2.40
CA ASP A 62 -7.13 -1.96 -1.27
C ASP A 62 -5.87 -1.07 -1.21
N LEU A 63 -5.01 -1.31 -0.21
CA LEU A 63 -3.75 -0.59 -0.03
C LEU A 63 -2.85 -0.65 -1.28
N LEU A 64 -2.83 -1.78 -2.00
CA LEU A 64 -1.97 -1.99 -3.16
C LEU A 64 -2.48 -1.18 -4.36
N LEU A 65 -3.78 -1.25 -4.66
CA LEU A 65 -4.43 -0.49 -5.71
C LEU A 65 -4.37 1.02 -5.42
N TYR A 66 -4.68 1.43 -4.18
CA TYR A 66 -4.61 2.83 -3.77
C TYR A 66 -3.22 3.41 -4.00
N LEU A 67 -2.19 2.66 -3.58
CA LEU A 67 -0.81 3.07 -3.75
C LEU A 67 -0.48 3.25 -5.24
N CYS A 68 -0.97 2.40 -6.13
CA CYS A 68 -0.73 2.50 -7.57
C CYS A 68 -1.55 3.61 -8.25
N LEU A 69 -2.74 3.92 -7.75
CA LEU A 69 -3.66 4.90 -8.36
C LEU A 69 -3.46 6.34 -7.88
N LYS A 70 -3.26 6.53 -6.57
CA LYS A 70 -3.38 7.84 -5.91
C LYS A 70 -2.06 8.39 -5.36
N VAL A 71 -1.07 7.54 -5.06
CA VAL A 71 0.17 7.97 -4.36
C VAL A 71 1.34 8.14 -5.32
N HIS A 72 1.84 9.35 -5.60
CA HIS A 72 2.96 9.52 -6.54
C HIS A 72 4.36 9.41 -5.91
N GLY A 73 5.35 8.99 -6.72
CA GLY A 73 6.78 8.98 -6.35
C GLY A 73 7.36 7.58 -6.12
N CYS A 74 8.36 7.46 -5.25
CA CYS A 74 9.09 6.21 -4.99
C CYS A 74 8.30 5.26 -4.09
N ARG A 75 7.35 4.53 -4.67
CA ARG A 75 6.46 3.59 -3.97
C ARG A 75 6.72 2.10 -4.23
N HIS A 76 7.62 1.75 -5.16
CA HIS A 76 7.94 0.36 -5.55
C HIS A 76 8.37 -0.52 -4.36
N ARG A 77 9.19 0.00 -3.43
CA ARG A 77 9.62 -0.75 -2.23
C ARG A 77 8.45 -1.13 -1.32
N PHE A 78 7.44 -0.26 -1.26
CA PHE A 78 6.25 -0.53 -0.47
C PHE A 78 5.30 -1.49 -1.19
N ILE A 79 5.19 -1.42 -2.51
CA ILE A 79 4.50 -2.43 -3.34
C ILE A 79 5.11 -3.82 -3.09
N GLN A 80 6.43 -3.93 -3.19
CA GLN A 80 7.15 -5.19 -2.93
C GLN A 80 6.84 -5.73 -1.53
N TYR A 81 6.82 -4.84 -0.53
CA TYR A 81 6.46 -5.22 0.83
C TYR A 81 5.02 -5.74 0.92
N LEU A 82 4.04 -5.03 0.34
CA LEU A 82 2.63 -5.45 0.34
C LEU A 82 2.42 -6.80 -0.36
N ILE A 83 3.10 -7.03 -1.48
CA ILE A 83 3.10 -8.32 -2.18
C ILE A 83 3.66 -9.42 -1.26
N LYS A 84 4.82 -9.17 -0.63
CA LYS A 84 5.50 -10.16 0.22
C LYS A 84 4.68 -10.58 1.44
N ILE A 85 3.87 -9.69 2.00
CA ILE A 85 2.98 -10.01 3.13
C ILE A 85 1.65 -10.63 2.70
N GLY A 86 1.46 -10.92 1.41
CA GLY A 86 0.29 -11.64 0.90
C GLY A 86 -0.90 -10.77 0.52
N CYS A 87 -0.68 -9.49 0.14
CA CYS A 87 -1.77 -8.67 -0.40
C CYS A 87 -2.31 -9.27 -1.70
N ASN A 88 -3.64 -9.30 -1.87
CA ASN A 88 -4.30 -9.97 -2.99
C ASN A 88 -4.17 -9.16 -4.29
N ILE A 89 -3.21 -9.53 -5.12
CA ILE A 89 -2.93 -8.87 -6.40
C ILE A 89 -4.04 -9.02 -7.45
N GLN A 90 -4.91 -10.03 -7.29
CA GLN A 90 -6.02 -10.30 -8.19
C GLN A 90 -7.31 -9.61 -7.74
N ARG A 91 -7.32 -8.99 -6.55
CA ARG A 91 -8.46 -8.23 -6.07
C ARG A 91 -8.73 -7.10 -7.06
N LYS A 92 -10.02 -6.88 -7.34
CA LYS A 92 -10.48 -5.82 -8.22
C LYS A 92 -11.22 -4.76 -7.43
N ASN A 93 -11.02 -3.51 -7.82
CA ASN A 93 -11.81 -2.38 -7.31
C ASN A 93 -13.21 -2.34 -7.96
N PHE A 94 -14.01 -1.33 -7.62
CA PHE A 94 -15.36 -1.16 -8.18
C PHE A 94 -15.37 -0.85 -9.68
N PHE A 95 -14.22 -0.51 -10.26
CA PHE A 95 -14.02 -0.34 -11.70
C PHE A 95 -13.53 -1.62 -12.40
N ASN A 96 -13.56 -2.77 -11.71
CA ASN A 96 -13.09 -4.08 -12.21
C ASN A 96 -11.59 -4.08 -12.58
N GLN A 97 -10.78 -3.24 -11.94
CA GLN A 97 -9.33 -3.13 -12.17
C GLN A 97 -8.55 -3.83 -11.06
N SER A 98 -7.65 -4.72 -11.46
CA SER A 98 -6.66 -5.40 -10.61
C SER A 98 -5.32 -4.65 -10.56
N PHE A 99 -4.37 -5.17 -9.78
CA PHE A 99 -3.02 -4.60 -9.70
C PHE A 99 -2.36 -4.52 -11.09
N PHE A 100 -2.46 -5.58 -11.89
CA PHE A 100 -1.88 -5.64 -13.23
C PHE A 100 -2.52 -4.61 -14.17
N ASP A 101 -3.85 -4.50 -14.16
CA ASP A 101 -4.57 -3.51 -14.98
C ASP A 101 -4.12 -2.08 -14.66
N VAL A 102 -3.91 -1.79 -13.36
CA VAL A 102 -3.54 -0.46 -12.90
C VAL A 102 -2.09 -0.10 -13.25
N ILE A 103 -1.13 -1.02 -13.10
CA ILE A 103 0.28 -0.71 -13.40
C ILE A 103 0.54 -0.51 -14.89
N GLU A 104 -0.27 -1.11 -15.76
CA GLU A 104 -0.19 -0.95 -17.21
C GLU A 104 -0.75 0.39 -17.72
N LEU A 105 -1.48 1.13 -16.89
CA LEU A 105 -1.98 2.45 -17.25
C LEU A 105 -0.84 3.40 -17.65
N LYS A 106 -1.07 4.24 -18.67
CA LYS A 106 -0.08 5.21 -19.18
C LYS A 106 0.54 6.09 -18.07
N ARG A 107 -0.26 6.49 -17.08
CA ARG A 107 0.20 7.29 -15.91
C ARG A 107 1.22 6.55 -15.02
N ASN A 108 1.21 5.23 -15.04
CA ASN A 108 2.03 4.38 -14.20
C ASN A 108 3.28 3.84 -14.90
N ARG A 109 3.59 4.27 -16.14
CA ARG A 109 4.82 3.88 -16.87
C ARG A 109 6.09 3.97 -16.01
N LYS A 110 6.30 5.09 -15.30
CA LYS A 110 7.47 5.25 -14.41
C LYS A 110 7.48 4.27 -13.24
N LEU A 111 6.30 3.90 -12.72
CA LEU A 111 6.20 2.87 -11.70
C LEU A 111 6.51 1.51 -12.32
N LEU A 112 5.91 1.18 -13.46
CA LEU A 112 6.08 -0.08 -14.16
C LEU A 112 7.56 -0.37 -14.45
N THR A 113 8.29 0.61 -15.00
CA THR A 113 9.73 0.50 -15.22
C THR A 113 10.48 0.18 -13.93
N LYS A 114 10.18 0.89 -12.82
CA LYS A 114 10.79 0.60 -11.52
C LYS A 114 10.45 -0.78 -10.97
N LEU A 115 9.26 -1.30 -11.27
CA LEU A 115 8.88 -2.65 -10.84
C LEU A 115 9.69 -3.71 -11.62
N PHE A 116 9.97 -3.49 -12.90
CA PHE A 116 10.89 -4.35 -13.68
C PHE A 116 12.35 -4.20 -13.25
N GLU A 117 12.84 -2.98 -13.06
CA GLU A 117 14.23 -2.71 -12.61
C GLU A 117 14.56 -3.38 -11.27
N HIS A 118 13.58 -3.47 -10.38
CA HIS A 118 13.71 -4.11 -9.08
C HIS A 118 13.23 -5.57 -9.07
N GLU A 119 12.97 -6.15 -10.24
CA GLU A 119 12.54 -7.54 -10.43
C GLU A 119 11.30 -7.91 -9.60
N ILE A 120 10.44 -6.95 -9.26
CA ILE A 120 9.20 -7.19 -8.51
C ILE A 120 8.16 -7.88 -9.42
N ILE A 121 8.21 -7.56 -10.71
CA ILE A 121 7.38 -8.17 -11.75
C ILE A 121 8.28 -8.61 -12.91
N SER A 122 7.81 -9.60 -13.64
CA SER A 122 8.47 -10.12 -14.84
C SER A 122 7.42 -10.42 -15.92
N ILE A 123 7.88 -10.52 -17.16
CA ILE A 123 7.02 -10.97 -18.27
C ILE A 123 7.09 -12.50 -18.30
N ASP A 124 5.92 -13.12 -18.24
CA ASP A 124 5.81 -14.55 -18.43
C ASP A 124 6.15 -14.92 -19.86
N LYS A 125 7.19 -15.73 -20.06
CA LYS A 125 7.71 -16.09 -21.38
C LYS A 125 6.70 -16.88 -22.23
N ILE A 126 5.75 -17.56 -21.57
CA ILE A 126 4.76 -18.40 -22.24
C ILE A 126 3.55 -17.57 -22.66
N THR A 127 2.98 -16.80 -21.73
CA THR A 127 1.73 -16.05 -21.98
C THR A 127 1.95 -14.62 -22.48
N GLY A 128 3.18 -14.10 -22.38
CA GLY A 128 3.50 -12.69 -22.65
C GLY A 128 2.92 -11.71 -21.62
N LYS A 129 2.27 -12.19 -20.56
CA LYS A 129 1.61 -11.36 -19.55
C LYS A 129 2.56 -11.01 -18.41
N ILE A 130 2.29 -9.89 -17.76
CA ILE A 130 3.01 -9.50 -16.54
C ILE A 130 2.60 -10.45 -15.41
N LYS A 131 3.59 -10.94 -14.66
CA LYS A 131 3.40 -11.69 -13.42
C LYS A 131 4.34 -11.16 -12.32
N ILE A 132 4.08 -11.55 -11.07
CA ILE A 132 5.02 -11.32 -9.99
C ILE A 132 6.21 -12.26 -10.19
N SER A 133 7.43 -11.75 -10.02
CA SER A 133 8.65 -12.56 -10.13
C SER A 133 8.84 -13.49 -8.93
#